data_AF-A0A353YIB9-F1
#
_entry.id   AF-A0A353YIB9-F1
#
_cell.length_a   1.000
_cell.length_b   1.000
_cell.length_c   1.000
_cell.angle_alpha   90.00
_cell.angle_beta   90.00
_cell.angle_gamma   90.00
#
_symmetry.space_group_name_H-M   'P 1'
#
loop_
_entity.id
_entity.type
_entity.pdbx_description
1 polymer ?
#
loop_
_entity_poly.entity_id
_entity_poly.type
_entity_poly.pdbx_seq_one_letter_code
_entity_poly.pdbx_strand_id
1 'polypeptide(L)'
;MNKPISAKDVAPPKVTTGPLPGSRKVYSAPQGHDDVAVPLREIGLAEGATFRVYDTSGPYSDPDASIDVQRGLLPLRTPWVEARGSVEVYAGRVVRPEDNGAVAASHLARPFAGERQPMRGIAGAPVTQLELARAGIVTKEMIYVAHRENVGRERQGEEAEARLADGESFGASLPPFVTPEFVRSEVARGRAIIPANINHPESEPMIIGRNFLTKINANIGNSAVTSSVEEEVEKMVWAIRWGADTVMDLSTGRNIHATREWIIRNAPVPIGTVPIYQALEKIGGDPVKLDWEVYKDTLIEQCEQGVDYFTIHAGVRLRYIHLTADRVTGIVSRGG
;
A
#
# COMPACT_ATOMS: atom_id res chain seq x y z
N MET A 1 15.19 15.92 27.87
CA MET A 1 15.49 14.74 28.71
C MET A 1 14.28 13.82 28.66
N ASN A 2 14.30 12.83 27.77
CA ASN A 2 13.19 11.88 27.64
C ASN A 2 13.31 10.84 28.76
N LYS A 3 12.31 10.76 29.64
CA LYS A 3 12.22 9.69 30.63
C LYS A 3 12.24 8.34 29.91
N PRO A 4 13.00 7.33 30.38
CA PRO A 4 12.85 5.97 29.89
C PRO A 4 11.44 5.48 30.24
N ILE A 5 10.61 5.28 29.23
CA ILE A 5 9.27 4.71 29.39
C ILE A 5 9.44 3.19 29.38
N SER A 6 8.96 2.50 30.42
CA SER A 6 8.99 1.04 30.43
C SER A 6 7.96 0.50 29.44
N ALA A 7 8.22 -0.68 28.85
CA ALA A 7 7.32 -1.31 27.89
C ALA A 7 5.90 -1.58 28.44
N LYS A 8 5.70 -1.53 29.77
CA LYS A 8 4.40 -1.69 30.44
C LYS A 8 3.60 -0.38 30.56
N ASP A 9 4.26 0.78 30.36
CA ASP A 9 3.69 2.11 30.62
C ASP A 9 3.31 2.86 29.34
N VAL A 10 3.50 2.25 28.16
CA VAL A 10 3.10 2.80 26.87
C VAL A 10 1.70 2.29 26.55
N ALA A 11 0.70 3.18 26.62
CA ALA A 11 -0.65 2.88 26.16
C ALA A 11 -0.62 2.39 24.70
N PRO A 12 -1.51 1.44 24.30
CA PRO A 12 -1.60 1.03 22.90
C PRO A 12 -1.79 2.26 21.99
N PRO A 13 -1.17 2.28 20.78
CA PRO A 13 -1.36 3.37 19.84
C PRO A 13 -2.85 3.61 19.64
N LYS A 14 -3.33 4.79 20.02
CA LYS A 14 -4.73 5.16 19.82
C LYS A 14 -4.84 5.78 18.45
N VAL A 15 -5.51 5.08 17.55
CA VAL A 15 -5.77 5.57 16.19
C VAL A 15 -7.20 6.09 16.06
N THR A 16 -7.44 6.97 15.10
CA THR A 16 -8.77 7.47 14.77
C THR A 16 -9.62 6.33 14.19
N THR A 17 -10.75 6.04 14.85
CA THR A 17 -11.71 5.03 14.39
C THR A 17 -13.14 5.58 14.34
N GLY A 18 -14.04 4.78 13.79
CA GLY A 18 -15.47 5.02 13.75
C GLY A 18 -15.94 5.61 12.41
N PRO A 19 -17.27 5.57 12.16
CA PRO A 19 -17.84 5.99 10.89
C PRO A 19 -17.45 7.42 10.49
N LEU A 20 -17.35 7.68 9.18
CA LEU A 20 -17.24 9.05 8.69
C LEU A 20 -18.59 9.76 8.85
N PRO A 21 -18.62 11.03 9.31
CA PRO A 21 -19.87 11.77 9.53
C PRO A 21 -20.82 11.71 8.32
N GLY A 22 -22.10 11.44 8.59
CA GLY A 22 -23.15 11.38 7.56
C GLY A 22 -23.09 10.16 6.65
N SER A 23 -22.29 9.14 6.98
CA SER A 23 -22.14 7.95 6.15
C SER A 23 -21.87 6.68 6.95
N ARG A 24 -22.02 5.53 6.31
CA ARG A 24 -21.71 4.21 6.88
C ARG A 24 -20.84 3.39 5.93
N LYS A 25 -19.99 2.53 6.50
CA LYS A 25 -19.30 1.49 5.72
C LYS A 25 -20.35 0.48 5.24
N VAL A 26 -20.23 0.05 4.00
CA VAL A 26 -20.99 -1.08 3.45
C VAL A 26 -20.03 -1.96 2.65
N TYR A 27 -20.34 -3.24 2.55
CA TYR A 27 -19.62 -4.17 1.69
C TYR A 27 -20.55 -4.69 0.61
N SER A 28 -19.99 -4.95 -0.56
CA SER A 28 -20.70 -5.60 -1.67
C SER A 28 -19.83 -6.68 -2.27
N ALA A 29 -20.45 -7.78 -2.69
CA ALA A 29 -19.77 -8.89 -3.31
C ALA A 29 -19.90 -8.81 -4.84
N PRO A 30 -18.83 -9.09 -5.60
CA PRO A 30 -18.91 -9.33 -7.03
C PRO A 30 -19.78 -10.56 -7.32
N GLN A 31 -20.52 -10.55 -8.43
CA GLN A 31 -21.38 -11.66 -8.82
C GLN A 31 -20.60 -12.99 -8.89
N GLY A 32 -21.06 -14.02 -8.17
CA GLY A 32 -20.43 -15.34 -8.14
C GLY A 32 -19.20 -15.44 -7.22
N HIS A 33 -18.91 -14.39 -6.44
CA HIS A 33 -17.76 -14.31 -5.53
C HIS A 33 -18.21 -13.81 -4.14
N ASP A 34 -19.15 -14.53 -3.53
CA ASP A 34 -19.74 -14.18 -2.22
C ASP A 34 -18.72 -14.18 -1.06
N ASP A 35 -17.56 -14.81 -1.27
CA ASP A 35 -16.43 -14.80 -0.36
C ASP A 35 -15.57 -13.54 -0.44
N VAL A 36 -15.87 -12.63 -1.38
CA VAL A 36 -15.17 -11.36 -1.58
C VAL A 36 -16.03 -10.19 -1.12
N ALA A 37 -15.59 -9.48 -0.09
CA ALA A 37 -16.25 -8.29 0.42
C ALA A 37 -15.49 -7.02 -0.03
N VAL A 38 -16.08 -6.26 -0.96
CA VAL A 38 -15.51 -4.99 -1.45
C VAL A 38 -16.13 -3.82 -0.70
N PRO A 39 -15.32 -3.00 0.01
CA PRO A 39 -15.78 -1.90 0.84
C PRO A 39 -16.15 -0.70 -0.02
N LEU A 40 -17.27 -0.09 0.34
CA LEU A 40 -17.76 1.18 -0.16
C LEU A 40 -18.27 2.00 1.03
N ARG A 41 -18.50 3.28 0.80
CA ARG A 41 -19.16 4.14 1.78
C ARG A 41 -20.50 4.59 1.25
N GLU A 42 -21.55 4.40 2.04
CA GLU A 42 -22.90 4.77 1.67
C GLU A 42 -23.34 6.02 2.44
N ILE A 43 -23.85 7.00 1.69
CA ILE A 43 -24.38 8.26 2.17
C ILE A 43 -25.89 8.24 1.98
N GLY A 44 -26.64 8.46 3.07
CA GLY A 44 -28.08 8.62 3.01
C GLY A 44 -28.46 9.99 2.44
N LEU A 45 -29.38 10.00 1.50
CA LEU A 45 -29.96 11.21 0.92
C LEU A 45 -31.39 11.41 1.45
N ALA A 46 -31.99 12.55 1.10
CA ALA A 46 -33.42 12.78 1.36
C ALA A 46 -34.28 11.67 0.70
N GLU A 47 -35.48 11.47 1.23
CA GLU A 47 -36.48 10.53 0.67
C GLU A 47 -36.02 9.06 0.63
N GLY A 48 -34.99 8.69 1.41
CA GLY A 48 -34.52 7.31 1.56
C GLY A 48 -33.60 6.82 0.45
N ALA A 49 -33.22 7.67 -0.50
CA ALA A 49 -32.22 7.33 -1.51
C ALA A 49 -30.82 7.18 -0.88
N THR A 50 -29.95 6.40 -1.51
CA THR A 50 -28.56 6.23 -1.06
C THR A 50 -27.58 6.47 -2.19
N PHE A 51 -26.42 7.05 -1.85
CA PHE A 51 -25.32 7.29 -2.76
C PHE A 51 -24.07 6.58 -2.25
N ARG A 52 -23.44 5.78 -3.11
CA ARG A 52 -22.23 5.03 -2.77
C ARG A 52 -21.01 5.74 -3.34
N VAL A 53 -19.96 5.81 -2.54
CA VAL A 53 -18.66 6.37 -2.92
C VAL A 53 -17.54 5.37 -2.64
N TYR A 54 -16.44 5.54 -3.34
CA TYR A 54 -15.20 4.80 -3.11
C TYR A 54 -14.71 5.09 -1.69
N ASP A 55 -14.15 4.08 -1.02
CA ASP A 55 -13.71 4.19 0.36
C ASP A 55 -12.42 3.41 0.60
N THR A 56 -11.39 4.15 1.01
CA THR A 56 -10.03 3.67 1.29
C THR A 56 -9.74 3.53 2.77
N SER A 57 -10.67 3.93 3.64
CA SER A 57 -10.46 3.99 5.09
C SER A 57 -10.32 2.62 5.76
N GLY A 58 -10.57 1.53 5.01
CA GLY A 58 -10.51 0.15 5.48
C GLY A 58 -11.39 -0.10 6.71
N PRO A 59 -11.00 -1.06 7.57
CA PRO A 59 -11.76 -1.43 8.77
C PRO A 59 -11.88 -0.29 9.81
N TYR A 60 -11.06 0.75 9.75
CA TYR A 60 -11.07 1.82 10.77
C TYR A 60 -12.36 2.63 10.80
N SER A 61 -13.11 2.70 9.69
CA SER A 61 -14.41 3.38 9.65
C SER A 61 -15.60 2.43 9.80
N ASP A 62 -15.35 1.14 9.98
CA ASP A 62 -16.37 0.12 10.17
C ASP A 62 -16.69 0.01 11.68
N PRO A 63 -17.93 0.34 12.12
CA PRO A 63 -18.28 0.25 13.52
C PRO A 63 -18.30 -1.18 14.06
N ASP A 64 -18.38 -2.19 13.19
CA ASP A 64 -18.42 -3.60 13.57
C ASP A 64 -17.02 -4.24 13.57
N ALA A 65 -16.00 -3.54 13.07
CA ALA A 65 -14.63 -4.02 13.08
C ALA A 65 -13.95 -3.85 14.45
N SER A 66 -13.27 -4.90 14.91
CA SER A 66 -12.41 -4.84 16.10
C SER A 66 -11.00 -4.40 15.69
N ILE A 67 -10.60 -3.19 16.09
CA ILE A 67 -9.28 -2.63 15.80
C ILE A 67 -8.33 -2.86 16.97
N ASP A 68 -7.32 -3.70 16.77
CA ASP A 68 -6.18 -3.86 17.67
C ASP A 68 -4.88 -3.68 16.89
N VAL A 69 -4.33 -2.48 16.97
CA VAL A 69 -3.10 -2.10 16.25
C VAL A 69 -1.87 -2.92 16.64
N GLN A 70 -1.88 -3.60 17.80
CA GLN A 70 -0.80 -4.49 18.23
C GLN A 70 -0.84 -5.85 17.53
N ARG A 71 -2.03 -6.24 17.02
CA ARG A 71 -2.25 -7.47 16.26
C ARG A 71 -2.25 -7.24 14.75
N GLY A 72 -2.46 -6.00 14.33
CA GLY A 72 -2.61 -5.63 12.93
C GLY A 72 -4.00 -5.95 12.40
N LEU A 73 -4.24 -5.62 11.13
CA LEU A 73 -5.49 -5.89 10.45
C LEU A 73 -5.60 -7.38 10.05
N LEU A 74 -6.82 -7.79 9.74
CA LEU A 74 -7.10 -9.13 9.23
C LEU A 74 -6.35 -9.34 7.90
N PRO A 75 -5.55 -10.41 7.74
CA PRO A 75 -4.85 -10.72 6.50
C PRO A 75 -5.78 -11.31 5.44
N LEU A 76 -6.70 -10.49 4.92
CA LEU A 76 -7.81 -10.90 4.06
C LEU A 76 -7.36 -11.66 2.79
N ARG A 77 -6.17 -11.35 2.25
CA ARG A 77 -5.67 -11.95 1.00
C ARG A 77 -4.83 -13.20 1.18
N THR A 78 -4.46 -13.60 2.40
CA THR A 78 -3.63 -14.82 2.62
C THR A 78 -4.24 -16.04 1.93
N PRO A 79 -5.55 -16.36 2.10
CA PRO A 79 -6.13 -17.52 1.43
C PRO A 79 -6.10 -17.43 -0.10
N TRP A 80 -6.10 -16.21 -0.66
CA TRP A 80 -6.10 -16.00 -2.11
C TRP A 80 -4.71 -16.22 -2.70
N VAL A 81 -3.67 -15.82 -1.97
CA VAL A 81 -2.27 -15.99 -2.34
C VAL A 81 -1.89 -17.47 -2.25
N GLU A 82 -2.24 -18.14 -1.15
CA GLU A 82 -1.95 -19.57 -0.94
C GLU A 82 -2.68 -20.46 -1.95
N ALA A 83 -3.95 -20.18 -2.25
CA ALA A 83 -4.75 -20.98 -3.20
C ALA A 83 -4.20 -21.00 -4.63
N ARG A 84 -3.30 -20.07 -5.01
CA ARG A 84 -2.64 -20.09 -6.32
C ARG A 84 -1.59 -21.18 -6.45
N GLY A 85 -1.06 -21.67 -5.33
CA GLY A 85 0.01 -22.68 -5.31
C GLY A 85 1.34 -22.22 -5.91
N SER A 86 1.57 -20.90 -6.06
CA SER A 86 2.80 -20.35 -6.67
C SER A 86 3.76 -19.72 -5.67
N VAL A 87 3.48 -19.87 -4.37
CA VAL A 87 4.31 -19.34 -3.27
C VAL A 87 4.64 -20.43 -2.25
N GLU A 88 5.75 -20.23 -1.53
CA GLU A 88 6.16 -21.07 -0.40
C GLU A 88 6.59 -20.18 0.78
N VAL A 89 6.37 -20.68 2.00
CA VAL A 89 6.87 -20.06 3.22
C VAL A 89 8.35 -20.42 3.40
N TYR A 90 9.17 -19.48 3.87
CA TYR A 90 10.57 -19.73 4.21
C TYR A 90 11.00 -18.94 5.45
N ALA A 91 12.23 -19.19 5.93
CA ALA A 91 12.72 -18.60 7.17
C ALA A 91 12.83 -17.07 7.14
N GLY A 92 12.98 -16.46 5.96
CA GLY A 92 13.21 -15.03 5.83
C GLY A 92 14.61 -14.58 6.25
N ARG A 93 14.83 -13.28 6.17
CA ARG A 93 16.02 -12.58 6.62
C ARG A 93 15.87 -12.24 8.11
N VAL A 94 16.97 -12.39 8.85
CA VAL A 94 17.06 -11.91 10.24
C VAL A 94 17.23 -10.40 10.26
N VAL A 95 16.39 -9.70 11.03
CA VAL A 95 16.52 -8.25 11.28
C VAL A 95 17.85 -7.96 11.97
N ARG A 96 18.60 -6.99 11.44
CA ARG A 96 19.93 -6.59 11.92
C ARG A 96 19.90 -5.20 12.54
N PRO A 97 20.85 -4.85 13.42
CA PRO A 97 20.86 -3.56 14.11
C PRO A 97 20.79 -2.35 13.17
N GLU A 98 21.48 -2.40 12.03
CA GLU A 98 21.51 -1.34 11.03
C GLU A 98 20.16 -1.06 10.37
N ASP A 99 19.23 -2.02 10.37
CA ASP A 99 17.88 -1.82 9.81
C ASP A 99 17.08 -0.76 10.58
N ASN A 100 17.45 -0.57 11.85
CA ASN A 100 16.91 0.44 12.75
C ASN A 100 17.93 1.56 13.07
N GLY A 101 19.00 1.68 12.28
CA GLY A 101 20.04 2.72 12.45
C GLY A 101 21.00 2.46 13.62
N ALA A 102 21.21 1.19 14.00
CA ALA A 102 22.14 0.74 15.04
C ALA A 102 21.96 1.47 16.39
N VAL A 103 20.71 1.75 16.77
CA VAL A 103 20.38 2.45 18.01
C VAL A 103 20.59 1.58 19.24
N ALA A 104 20.92 2.23 20.37
CA ALA A 104 20.95 1.56 21.66
C ALA A 104 19.57 1.00 22.02
N ALA A 105 19.52 -0.11 22.77
CA ALA A 105 18.29 -0.80 23.14
C ALA A 105 17.23 0.11 23.81
N SER A 106 17.65 1.14 24.54
CA SER A 106 16.75 2.12 25.17
C SER A 106 16.04 3.07 24.19
N HIS A 107 16.49 3.12 22.94
CA HIS A 107 15.94 3.96 21.87
C HIS A 107 15.37 3.14 20.70
N LEU A 108 15.41 1.80 20.81
CA LEU A 108 14.84 0.90 19.82
C LEU A 108 13.32 0.98 19.92
N ALA A 109 12.66 1.14 18.77
CA ALA A 109 11.20 1.08 18.72
C ALA A 109 10.70 -0.30 19.16
N ARG A 110 9.50 -0.35 19.74
CA ARG A 110 8.88 -1.61 20.14
C ARG A 110 8.68 -2.49 18.89
N PRO A 111 9.13 -3.76 18.90
CA PRO A 111 8.86 -4.67 17.80
C PRO A 111 7.35 -4.96 17.72
N PHE A 112 6.85 -5.12 16.51
CA PHE A 112 5.47 -5.56 16.29
C PHE A 112 5.30 -7.01 16.75
N ALA A 113 4.23 -7.32 17.47
CA ALA A 113 4.07 -8.63 18.10
C ALA A 113 3.59 -9.74 17.15
N GLY A 114 2.92 -9.37 16.06
CA GLY A 114 2.34 -10.31 15.08
C GLY A 114 3.29 -10.65 13.94
N GLU A 115 4.52 -11.06 14.25
CA GLU A 115 5.48 -11.50 13.23
C GLU A 115 4.90 -12.67 12.41
N ARG A 116 5.06 -12.59 11.09
CA ARG A 116 4.63 -13.64 10.16
C ARG A 116 5.83 -14.19 9.43
N GLN A 117 5.81 -15.50 9.16
CA GLN A 117 6.81 -16.07 8.28
C GLN A 117 6.60 -15.55 6.86
N PRO A 118 7.65 -15.02 6.20
CA PRO A 118 7.51 -14.47 4.87
C PRO A 118 7.30 -15.59 3.84
N MET A 119 6.51 -15.26 2.82
CA MET A 119 6.36 -16.05 1.61
C MET A 119 7.28 -15.53 0.51
N ARG A 120 7.67 -16.43 -0.39
CA ARG A 120 8.36 -16.11 -1.64
C ARG A 120 7.75 -16.89 -2.81
N GLY A 121 7.99 -16.42 -4.02
CA GLY A 121 7.61 -17.14 -5.23
C GLY A 121 8.35 -18.46 -5.40
N ILE A 122 7.65 -19.50 -5.85
CA ILE A 122 8.26 -20.76 -6.28
C ILE A 122 8.90 -20.54 -7.66
N ALA A 123 10.13 -20.97 -7.84
CA ALA A 123 10.86 -20.81 -9.09
C ALA A 123 10.09 -21.39 -10.30
N GLY A 124 9.89 -20.58 -11.33
CA GLY A 124 9.18 -20.97 -12.56
C GLY A 124 7.64 -20.87 -12.49
N ALA A 125 7.06 -20.57 -11.33
CA ALA A 125 5.63 -20.32 -11.19
C ALA A 125 5.32 -18.81 -11.31
N PRO A 126 4.20 -18.40 -11.94
CA PRO A 126 3.81 -16.99 -12.01
C PRO A 126 3.35 -16.50 -10.63
N VAL A 127 3.82 -15.32 -10.22
CA VAL A 127 3.52 -14.73 -8.91
C VAL A 127 2.85 -13.37 -9.07
N THR A 128 3.40 -12.55 -9.97
CA THR A 128 2.94 -11.18 -10.16
C THR A 128 1.61 -11.13 -10.89
N GLN A 129 0.83 -10.09 -10.63
CA GLN A 129 -0.42 -9.85 -11.36
C GLN A 129 -0.18 -9.70 -12.88
N LEU A 130 0.99 -9.20 -13.29
CA LEU A 130 1.38 -9.09 -14.70
C LEU A 130 1.58 -10.46 -15.36
N GLU A 131 2.33 -11.36 -14.73
CA GLU A 131 2.55 -12.73 -15.23
C GLU A 131 1.23 -13.48 -15.33
N LEU A 132 0.41 -13.42 -14.28
CA LEU A 132 -0.90 -14.06 -14.23
C LEU A 132 -1.84 -13.48 -15.31
N ALA A 133 -1.86 -12.15 -15.48
CA ALA A 133 -2.65 -11.52 -16.51
C ALA A 133 -2.23 -11.96 -17.92
N ARG A 134 -0.92 -12.01 -18.19
CA ARG A 134 -0.37 -12.47 -19.49
C ARG A 134 -0.61 -13.96 -19.74
N ALA A 135 -0.71 -14.76 -18.69
CA ALA A 135 -1.13 -16.15 -18.76
C ALA A 135 -2.64 -16.34 -18.96
N GLY A 136 -3.42 -15.24 -19.08
CA GLY A 136 -4.87 -15.30 -19.26
C GLY A 136 -5.65 -15.56 -17.97
N ILE A 137 -5.00 -15.47 -16.81
CA ILE A 137 -5.60 -15.77 -15.51
C ILE A 137 -6.20 -14.49 -14.92
N VAL A 138 -7.48 -14.56 -14.56
CA VAL A 138 -8.17 -13.54 -13.76
C VAL A 138 -8.05 -13.92 -12.28
N THR A 139 -7.36 -13.10 -11.49
CA THR A 139 -7.17 -13.34 -10.05
C THR A 139 -8.30 -12.76 -9.21
N LYS A 140 -8.40 -13.16 -7.92
CA LYS A 140 -9.34 -12.54 -6.97
C LYS A 140 -9.10 -11.03 -6.82
N GLU A 141 -7.87 -10.57 -6.89
CA GLU A 141 -7.56 -9.13 -6.89
C GLU A 141 -8.09 -8.44 -8.14
N MET A 142 -8.00 -9.05 -9.33
CA MET A 142 -8.59 -8.48 -10.55
C MET A 142 -10.11 -8.40 -10.47
N ILE A 143 -10.76 -9.42 -9.89
CA ILE A 143 -12.20 -9.43 -9.62
C ILE A 143 -12.57 -8.33 -8.61
N TYR A 144 -11.81 -8.23 -7.52
CA TYR A 144 -12.00 -7.25 -6.46
C TYR A 144 -11.95 -5.82 -7.01
N VAL A 145 -10.88 -5.46 -7.74
CA VAL A 145 -10.71 -4.10 -8.26
C VAL A 145 -11.70 -3.79 -9.38
N ALA A 146 -12.10 -4.77 -10.20
CA ALA A 146 -13.14 -4.54 -11.20
C ALA A 146 -14.45 -4.10 -10.53
N HIS A 147 -14.87 -4.81 -9.48
CA HIS A 147 -16.04 -4.47 -8.70
C HIS A 147 -15.90 -3.12 -7.98
N ARG A 148 -14.74 -2.88 -7.36
CA ARG A 148 -14.43 -1.64 -6.64
C ARG A 148 -14.45 -0.41 -7.56
N GLU A 149 -14.09 -0.54 -8.84
CA GLU A 149 -14.10 0.57 -9.81
C GLU A 149 -15.49 0.89 -10.37
N ASN A 150 -16.46 -0.01 -10.19
CA ASN A 150 -17.83 0.20 -10.63
C ASN A 150 -18.71 0.91 -9.61
N VAL A 151 -18.14 1.57 -8.58
CA VAL A 151 -18.89 2.29 -7.53
C VAL A 151 -20.12 3.02 -8.10
N GLY A 152 -21.32 2.51 -7.78
CA GLY A 152 -22.58 3.09 -8.24
C GLY A 152 -22.89 2.96 -9.75
N ARG A 153 -21.94 2.52 -10.60
CA ARG A 153 -22.10 2.32 -12.05
C ARG A 153 -23.08 1.20 -12.39
N GLU A 154 -23.17 0.15 -11.57
CA GLU A 154 -24.17 -0.93 -11.77
C GLU A 154 -25.62 -0.40 -11.77
N ARG A 155 -25.91 0.63 -10.96
CA ARG A 155 -27.23 1.29 -10.93
C ARG A 155 -27.39 2.36 -12.01
N GLN A 156 -26.29 2.80 -12.62
CA GLN A 156 -26.23 3.91 -13.58
C GLN A 156 -25.94 3.43 -15.00
N GLY A 157 -26.12 2.13 -15.31
CA GLY A 157 -25.74 1.53 -16.59
C GLY A 157 -26.27 2.28 -17.82
N GLU A 158 -27.49 2.81 -17.75
CA GLU A 158 -28.11 3.59 -18.84
C GLU A 158 -27.49 4.99 -19.00
N GLU A 159 -27.00 5.59 -17.92
CA GLU A 159 -26.38 6.92 -17.92
C GLU A 159 -24.86 6.88 -18.08
N ALA A 160 -24.21 5.74 -17.82
CA ALA A 160 -22.75 5.63 -17.80
C ALA A 160 -22.13 5.99 -19.15
N GLU A 161 -22.72 5.49 -20.26
CA GLU A 161 -22.30 5.86 -21.62
C GLU A 161 -22.48 7.34 -21.90
N ALA A 162 -23.63 7.91 -21.52
CA ALA A 162 -23.91 9.33 -21.72
C ALA A 162 -22.94 10.22 -20.92
N ARG A 163 -22.63 9.88 -19.68
CA ARG A 163 -21.66 10.62 -18.84
C ARG A 163 -20.23 10.51 -19.37
N LEU A 164 -19.84 9.36 -19.92
CA LEU A 164 -18.56 9.21 -20.59
C LEU A 164 -18.49 10.05 -21.87
N ALA A 165 -19.59 10.14 -22.62
CA ALA A 165 -19.70 10.97 -23.81
C ALA A 165 -19.71 12.49 -23.51
N ASP A 166 -20.14 12.88 -22.31
CA ASP A 166 -20.12 14.27 -21.80
C ASP A 166 -18.74 14.72 -21.28
N GLY A 167 -17.68 13.94 -21.54
CA GLY A 167 -16.30 14.25 -21.16
C GLY A 167 -15.31 14.05 -22.29
N GLU A 168 -14.12 14.63 -22.15
CA GLU A 168 -12.97 14.39 -23.03
C GLU A 168 -11.91 13.59 -22.27
N SER A 169 -11.50 12.45 -22.84
CA SER A 169 -10.55 11.52 -22.24
C SER A 169 -9.17 11.55 -22.90
N PHE A 170 -9.01 12.34 -23.96
CA PHE A 170 -7.85 12.44 -24.84
C PHE A 170 -7.46 11.08 -25.43
N GLY A 171 -8.44 10.31 -25.88
CA GLY A 171 -8.27 8.97 -26.46
C GLY A 171 -8.00 7.87 -25.43
N ALA A 172 -8.51 8.00 -24.20
CA ALA A 172 -8.52 6.88 -23.25
C ALA A 172 -9.55 5.81 -23.68
N SER A 173 -9.44 4.62 -23.11
CA SER A 173 -10.34 3.49 -23.41
C SER A 173 -11.16 3.15 -22.16
N LEU A 174 -11.93 4.12 -21.67
CA LEU A 174 -12.78 3.96 -20.48
C LEU A 174 -14.02 3.14 -20.84
N PRO A 175 -14.22 1.94 -20.25
CA PRO A 175 -15.44 1.20 -20.48
C PRO A 175 -16.58 1.79 -19.62
N PRO A 176 -17.85 1.70 -20.06
CA PRO A 176 -19.00 2.03 -19.22
C PRO A 176 -19.03 1.18 -17.93
N PHE A 177 -18.59 -0.07 -18.04
CA PHE A 177 -18.50 -1.02 -16.94
C PHE A 177 -17.14 -1.74 -16.92
N VAL A 178 -16.51 -1.77 -15.76
CA VAL A 178 -15.21 -2.42 -15.56
C VAL A 178 -15.43 -3.91 -15.28
N THR A 179 -14.99 -4.78 -16.18
CA THR A 179 -15.05 -6.24 -15.96
C THR A 179 -13.71 -6.78 -15.45
N PRO A 180 -13.70 -7.94 -14.77
CA PRO A 180 -12.44 -8.60 -14.39
C PRO A 180 -11.54 -8.89 -15.59
N GLU A 181 -12.12 -9.22 -16.75
CA GLU A 181 -11.38 -9.43 -17.99
C GLU A 181 -10.79 -8.12 -18.55
N PHE A 182 -11.52 -7.00 -18.46
CA PHE A 182 -10.97 -5.70 -18.82
C PHE A 182 -9.75 -5.35 -17.95
N VAL A 183 -9.87 -5.54 -16.63
CA VAL A 183 -8.76 -5.37 -15.68
C VAL A 183 -7.56 -6.24 -16.07
N ARG A 184 -7.77 -7.54 -16.28
CA ARG A 184 -6.72 -8.47 -16.73
C ARG A 184 -6.06 -7.97 -18.00
N SER A 185 -6.82 -7.52 -18.99
CA SER A 185 -6.30 -7.02 -20.26
C SER A 185 -5.46 -5.75 -20.12
N GLU A 186 -5.84 -4.83 -19.22
CA GLU A 186 -5.09 -3.59 -18.93
C GLU A 186 -3.77 -3.91 -18.21
N VAL A 187 -3.80 -4.86 -17.28
CA VAL A 187 -2.61 -5.34 -16.59
C VAL A 187 -1.67 -6.08 -17.55
N ALA A 188 -2.18 -7.01 -18.37
CA ALA A 188 -1.37 -7.80 -19.30
C ALA A 188 -0.58 -6.93 -20.30
N ARG A 189 -1.19 -5.83 -20.77
CA ARG A 189 -0.57 -4.87 -21.69
C ARG A 189 0.30 -3.81 -21.00
N GLY A 190 0.40 -3.85 -19.66
CA GLY A 190 1.22 -2.93 -18.86
C GLY A 190 0.67 -1.50 -18.78
N ARG A 191 -0.63 -1.30 -19.00
CA ARG A 191 -1.30 0.02 -18.91
C ARG A 191 -1.96 0.27 -17.55
N ALA A 192 -2.07 -0.77 -16.73
CA ALA A 192 -2.49 -0.70 -15.34
C ALA A 192 -1.70 -1.68 -14.47
N ILE A 193 -1.68 -1.42 -13.16
CA ILE A 193 -1.01 -2.26 -12.15
C ILE A 193 -1.91 -2.43 -10.92
N ILE A 194 -1.73 -3.55 -10.23
CA ILE A 194 -2.33 -3.82 -8.91
C ILE A 194 -1.15 -4.05 -7.94
N PRO A 195 -0.72 -3.02 -7.18
CA PRO A 195 0.37 -3.13 -6.21
C PRO A 195 -0.10 -3.96 -5.02
N ALA A 196 0.42 -5.18 -4.91
CA ALA A 196 -0.22 -6.23 -4.14
C ALA A 196 0.77 -7.33 -3.72
N ASN A 197 1.79 -6.97 -2.94
CA ASN A 197 2.81 -7.89 -2.47
C ASN A 197 2.16 -9.08 -1.73
N ILE A 198 2.68 -10.28 -1.97
CA ILE A 198 2.20 -11.52 -1.34
C ILE A 198 2.34 -11.49 0.19
N ASN A 199 3.28 -10.71 0.73
CA ASN A 199 3.50 -10.51 2.16
C ASN A 199 2.71 -9.34 2.76
N HIS A 200 1.82 -8.71 1.98
CA HIS A 200 0.87 -7.70 2.48
C HIS A 200 -0.58 -8.14 2.32
N PRO A 201 -0.99 -9.21 3.05
CA PRO A 201 -2.32 -9.75 2.90
C PRO A 201 -3.42 -8.89 3.53
N GLU A 202 -3.10 -7.88 4.35
CA GLU A 202 -4.04 -6.93 4.93
C GLU A 202 -4.59 -5.93 3.91
N SER A 203 -3.86 -5.67 2.82
CA SER A 203 -4.24 -4.69 1.83
C SER A 203 -5.52 -5.09 1.09
N GLU A 204 -6.50 -4.19 1.06
CA GLU A 204 -7.66 -4.24 0.18
C GLU A 204 -7.24 -3.85 -1.25
N PRO A 205 -7.34 -4.74 -2.24
CA PRO A 205 -6.81 -4.46 -3.58
C PRO A 205 -7.36 -3.20 -4.22
N MET A 206 -6.50 -2.51 -4.96
CA MET A 206 -6.83 -1.35 -5.78
C MET A 206 -6.02 -1.38 -7.09
N ILE A 207 -6.48 -0.63 -8.10
CA ILE A 207 -5.85 -0.57 -9.42
C ILE A 207 -5.45 0.85 -9.79
N ILE A 208 -4.25 0.97 -10.38
CA ILE A 208 -3.71 2.22 -10.90
C ILE A 208 -3.57 2.09 -12.42
N GLY A 209 -4.24 2.95 -13.17
CA GLY A 209 -4.14 3.01 -14.62
C GLY A 209 -5.03 4.09 -15.20
N ARG A 210 -4.74 4.51 -16.44
CA ARG A 210 -5.43 5.64 -17.10
C ARG A 210 -6.94 5.43 -17.28
N ASN A 211 -7.39 4.18 -17.39
CA ASN A 211 -8.80 3.85 -17.66
C ASN A 211 -9.58 3.47 -16.39
N PHE A 212 -9.11 3.93 -15.23
CA PHE A 212 -9.69 3.71 -13.91
C PHE A 212 -9.84 5.06 -13.22
N LEU A 213 -10.50 5.09 -12.05
CA LEU A 213 -10.54 6.30 -11.23
C LEU A 213 -9.11 6.79 -10.94
N THR A 214 -8.90 8.10 -11.02
CA THR A 214 -7.62 8.71 -10.61
C THR A 214 -7.38 8.40 -9.13
N LYS A 215 -6.18 7.92 -8.81
CA LYS A 215 -5.78 7.53 -7.46
C LYS A 215 -4.81 8.56 -6.88
N ILE A 216 -4.83 8.73 -5.57
CA ILE A 216 -3.97 9.67 -4.84
C ILE A 216 -3.11 8.95 -3.79
N ASN A 217 -1.93 9.51 -3.53
CA ASN A 217 -0.99 8.98 -2.55
C ASN A 217 -0.75 10.00 -1.42
N ALA A 218 -0.66 9.52 -0.18
CA ALA A 218 -0.20 10.32 0.95
C ALA A 218 1.21 9.90 1.38
N ASN A 219 2.09 10.86 1.60
CA ASN A 219 3.42 10.60 2.15
C ASN A 219 3.40 10.77 3.67
N ILE A 220 3.89 9.75 4.38
CA ILE A 220 4.14 9.79 5.82
C ILE A 220 5.62 9.46 6.07
N GLY A 221 6.01 9.32 7.34
CA GLY A 221 7.34 8.89 7.70
C GLY A 221 7.90 9.68 8.87
N ASN A 222 8.71 9.00 9.67
CA ASN A 222 9.45 9.63 10.74
C ASN A 222 10.62 10.48 10.19
N SER A 223 11.03 11.47 10.97
CA SER A 223 12.27 12.20 10.70
C SER A 223 13.25 11.98 11.85
N ALA A 224 14.53 12.26 11.60
CA ALA A 224 15.58 12.19 12.63
C ALA A 224 15.31 13.08 13.87
N VAL A 225 14.36 14.02 13.80
CA VAL A 225 14.09 15.04 14.83
C VAL A 225 12.84 14.74 15.65
N THR A 226 11.79 14.16 15.05
CA THR A 226 10.49 13.90 15.70
C THR A 226 9.74 12.76 15.03
N SER A 227 9.24 11.80 15.83
CA SER A 227 8.01 10.99 15.65
C SER A 227 8.11 9.69 16.47
N SER A 228 6.97 9.08 16.80
CA SER A 228 6.88 7.73 17.38
C SER A 228 6.18 6.76 16.42
N VAL A 229 6.26 5.45 16.70
CA VAL A 229 5.54 4.42 15.93
C VAL A 229 4.04 4.72 15.92
N GLU A 230 3.50 5.10 17.07
CA GLU A 230 2.09 5.43 17.26
C GLU A 230 1.64 6.58 16.36
N GLU A 231 2.45 7.64 16.26
CA GLU A 231 2.16 8.79 15.41
C GLU A 231 2.18 8.42 13.92
N GLU A 232 3.10 7.55 13.48
CA GLU A 232 3.16 7.14 12.08
C GLU A 232 1.97 6.24 11.68
N VAL A 233 1.53 5.34 12.56
CA VAL A 233 0.31 4.55 12.32
C VAL A 233 -0.92 5.48 12.28
N GLU A 234 -1.02 6.46 13.18
CA GLU A 234 -2.13 7.43 13.13
C GLU A 234 -2.11 8.29 11.88
N LYS A 235 -0.94 8.76 11.42
CA LYS A 235 -0.83 9.50 10.15
C LYS A 235 -1.32 8.66 8.97
N MET A 236 -0.97 7.37 8.93
CA MET A 236 -1.47 6.43 7.92
C MET A 236 -2.99 6.33 7.99
N VAL A 237 -3.56 6.02 9.18
CA VAL A 237 -5.01 5.87 9.39
C VAL A 237 -5.75 7.16 9.01
N TRP A 238 -5.22 8.31 9.40
CA TRP A 238 -5.80 9.60 9.09
C TRP A 238 -5.78 9.90 7.59
N ALA A 239 -4.68 9.60 6.89
CA ALA A 239 -4.58 9.80 5.45
C ALA A 239 -5.60 8.94 4.68
N ILE A 240 -5.67 7.63 4.98
CA ILE A 240 -6.60 6.73 4.28
C ILE A 240 -8.06 7.04 4.62
N ARG A 241 -8.33 7.56 5.82
CA ARG A 241 -9.67 8.03 6.22
C ARG A 241 -10.19 9.13 5.30
N TRP A 242 -9.29 9.98 4.80
CA TRP A 242 -9.64 11.11 3.93
C TRP A 242 -9.44 10.84 2.44
N GLY A 243 -9.22 9.58 2.04
CA GLY A 243 -9.21 9.18 0.64
C GLY A 243 -7.85 8.86 0.05
N ALA A 244 -6.78 8.76 0.84
CA ALA A 244 -5.50 8.28 0.31
C ALA A 244 -5.62 6.82 -0.16
N ASP A 245 -5.43 6.58 -1.46
CA ASP A 245 -5.54 5.26 -2.08
C ASP A 245 -4.29 4.40 -1.86
N THR A 246 -3.13 5.06 -1.70
CA THR A 246 -1.87 4.46 -1.29
C THR A 246 -1.17 5.36 -0.28
N VAL A 247 -0.25 4.78 0.49
CA VAL A 247 0.58 5.53 1.42
C VAL A 247 2.05 5.20 1.16
N MET A 248 2.93 6.19 1.16
CA MET A 248 4.37 5.95 1.14
C MET A 248 4.98 6.23 2.51
N ASP A 249 5.72 5.25 3.03
CA ASP A 249 6.61 5.46 4.16
C ASP A 249 7.94 6.05 3.66
N LEU A 250 8.14 7.34 3.92
CA LEU A 250 9.35 8.08 3.59
C LEU A 250 10.22 8.32 4.84
N SER A 251 10.10 7.46 5.85
CA SER A 251 10.89 7.49 7.08
C SER A 251 12.39 7.56 6.80
N THR A 252 13.09 8.37 7.59
CA THR A 252 14.55 8.54 7.54
C THR A 252 15.15 8.56 8.93
N GLY A 253 16.42 8.19 9.07
CA GLY A 253 17.08 8.05 10.36
C GLY A 253 16.86 6.69 11.02
N ARG A 254 16.34 6.69 12.24
CA ARG A 254 16.34 5.54 13.15
C ARG A 254 15.01 4.79 13.14
N ASN A 255 15.04 3.52 13.55
CA ASN A 255 13.86 2.67 13.72
C ASN A 255 12.99 2.48 12.45
N ILE A 256 13.55 2.71 11.25
CA ILE A 256 12.79 2.66 9.99
C ILE A 256 12.13 1.29 9.80
N HIS A 257 12.88 0.21 10.01
CA HIS A 257 12.34 -1.15 9.87
C HIS A 257 11.15 -1.41 10.80
N ALA A 258 11.33 -1.13 12.11
CA ALA A 258 10.30 -1.37 13.11
C ALA A 258 9.05 -0.52 12.84
N THR A 259 9.21 0.79 12.60
CA THR A 259 8.09 1.69 12.28
C THR A 259 7.32 1.20 11.05
N ARG A 260 8.02 0.80 9.98
CA ARG A 260 7.38 0.29 8.77
C ARG A 260 6.61 -1.00 9.00
N GLU A 261 7.11 -1.89 9.85
CA GLU A 261 6.39 -3.13 10.21
C GLU A 261 5.03 -2.81 10.82
N TRP A 262 4.97 -1.87 11.77
CA TRP A 262 3.71 -1.41 12.35
C TRP A 262 2.78 -0.79 11.31
N ILE A 263 3.31 0.01 10.37
CA ILE A 263 2.52 0.62 9.29
C ILE A 263 1.91 -0.46 8.40
N ILE A 264 2.70 -1.37 7.85
CA ILE A 264 2.22 -2.37 6.87
C ILE A 264 1.20 -3.30 7.51
N ARG A 265 1.46 -3.80 8.72
CA ARG A 265 0.52 -4.70 9.42
C ARG A 265 -0.82 -4.02 9.75
N ASN A 266 -0.88 -2.69 9.71
CA ASN A 266 -2.07 -1.90 9.96
C ASN A 266 -2.63 -1.23 8.69
N ALA A 267 -2.03 -1.42 7.51
CA ALA A 267 -2.44 -0.74 6.30
C ALA A 267 -3.45 -1.59 5.50
N PRO A 268 -4.69 -1.09 5.26
CA PRO A 268 -5.60 -1.70 4.31
C PRO A 268 -5.32 -1.21 2.87
N VAL A 269 -4.35 -0.34 2.67
CA VAL A 269 -3.98 0.23 1.36
C VAL A 269 -2.54 -0.15 0.99
N PRO A 270 -2.17 -0.16 -0.30
CA PRO A 270 -0.80 -0.43 -0.70
C PRO A 270 0.21 0.54 -0.07
N ILE A 271 1.33 0.00 0.40
CA ILE A 271 2.45 0.76 0.98
C ILE A 271 3.62 0.84 -0.01
N GLY A 272 4.08 2.05 -0.27
CA GLY A 272 5.28 2.31 -1.05
C GLY A 272 6.45 2.79 -0.20
N THR A 273 7.67 2.62 -0.73
CA THR A 273 8.89 3.15 -0.11
C THR A 273 9.87 3.68 -1.16
N VAL A 274 10.93 4.34 -0.67
CA VAL A 274 12.13 4.64 -1.45
C VAL A 274 13.29 3.85 -0.82
N PRO A 275 13.62 2.63 -1.30
CA PRO A 275 14.58 1.76 -0.61
C PRO A 275 15.96 2.38 -0.37
N ILE A 276 16.36 3.35 -1.21
CA ILE A 276 17.66 4.03 -1.07
C ILE A 276 17.77 4.82 0.25
N TYR A 277 16.65 5.25 0.84
CA TYR A 277 16.66 6.00 2.10
C TYR A 277 17.14 5.13 3.25
N GLN A 278 16.59 3.92 3.39
CA GLN A 278 17.06 2.99 4.41
C GLN A 278 18.46 2.45 4.10
N ALA A 279 18.77 2.17 2.83
CA ALA A 279 20.11 1.74 2.44
C ALA A 279 21.20 2.76 2.82
N LEU A 280 20.90 4.06 2.67
CA LEU A 280 21.79 5.15 3.06
C LEU A 280 21.97 5.24 4.59
N GLU A 281 20.93 4.98 5.38
CA GLU A 281 21.04 4.96 6.84
C GLU A 281 21.87 3.76 7.35
N LYS A 282 21.77 2.59 6.71
CA LYS A 282 22.56 1.39 7.06
C LYS A 282 24.08 1.61 7.01
N ILE A 283 24.53 2.55 6.17
CA ILE A 283 25.95 2.91 5.97
C ILE A 283 26.33 4.24 6.67
N GLY A 284 25.47 4.74 7.56
CA GLY A 284 25.73 5.94 8.34
C GLY A 284 25.62 7.25 7.54
N GLY A 285 24.81 7.28 6.47
CA GLY A 285 24.52 8.50 5.71
C GLY A 285 25.56 8.87 4.65
N ASP A 286 26.55 8.01 4.40
CA ASP A 286 27.63 8.27 3.45
C ASP A 286 27.34 7.66 2.07
N PRO A 287 26.91 8.45 1.06
CA PRO A 287 26.49 7.92 -0.23
C PRO A 287 27.62 7.23 -1.01
N VAL A 288 28.89 7.49 -0.70
CA VAL A 288 30.04 6.84 -1.35
C VAL A 288 30.17 5.38 -0.93
N LYS A 289 29.59 5.00 0.23
CA LYS A 289 29.56 3.63 0.72
C LYS A 289 28.34 2.84 0.24
N LEU A 290 27.44 3.44 -0.56
CA LEU A 290 26.33 2.71 -1.17
C LEU A 290 26.88 1.74 -2.21
N ASP A 291 26.51 0.47 -2.09
CA ASP A 291 26.78 -0.54 -3.08
C ASP A 291 25.54 -1.42 -3.34
N TRP A 292 25.68 -2.35 -4.28
CA TRP A 292 24.63 -3.29 -4.63
C TRP A 292 24.24 -4.21 -3.47
N GLU A 293 25.18 -4.61 -2.62
CA GLU A 293 24.93 -5.60 -1.57
C GLU A 293 24.06 -5.00 -0.46
N VAL A 294 24.34 -3.77 -0.03
CA VAL A 294 23.49 -3.02 0.92
C VAL A 294 22.10 -2.76 0.32
N TYR A 295 22.04 -2.40 -0.97
CA TYR A 295 20.78 -2.10 -1.62
C TYR A 295 19.92 -3.35 -1.81
N LYS A 296 20.52 -4.47 -2.28
CA LYS A 296 19.87 -5.78 -2.44
C LYS A 296 19.31 -6.29 -1.11
N ASP A 297 20.08 -6.21 -0.04
CA ASP A 297 19.63 -6.58 1.30
C ASP A 297 18.41 -5.77 1.74
N THR A 298 18.43 -4.46 1.47
CA THR A 298 17.31 -3.56 1.77
C THR A 298 16.06 -3.87 0.94
N LEU A 299 16.22 -4.25 -0.33
CA LEU A 299 15.10 -4.70 -1.15
C LEU A 299 14.47 -5.99 -0.60
N ILE A 300 15.29 -6.99 -0.26
CA ILE A 300 14.81 -8.27 0.29
C ILE A 300 14.06 -8.03 1.60
N GLU A 301 14.63 -7.25 2.52
CA GLU A 301 14.01 -6.88 3.78
C GLU A 301 12.60 -6.29 3.56
N GLN A 302 12.47 -5.29 2.68
CA GLN A 302 11.18 -4.63 2.45
C GLN A 302 10.19 -5.50 1.66
N CYS A 303 10.66 -6.39 0.78
CA CYS A 303 9.83 -7.39 0.12
C CYS A 303 9.22 -8.38 1.11
N GLU A 304 10.00 -8.85 2.09
CA GLU A 304 9.54 -9.76 3.15
C GLU A 304 8.55 -9.08 4.09
N GLN A 305 8.72 -7.79 4.39
CA GLN A 305 7.77 -7.04 5.20
C GLN A 305 6.41 -6.82 4.51
N GLY A 306 6.38 -6.79 3.18
CA GLY A 306 5.15 -6.54 2.41
C GLY A 306 5.06 -5.14 1.79
N VAL A 307 6.17 -4.46 1.48
CA VAL A 307 6.09 -3.23 0.67
C VAL A 307 5.58 -3.59 -0.73
N ASP A 308 4.56 -2.87 -1.22
CA ASP A 308 3.87 -3.19 -2.46
C ASP A 308 4.53 -2.61 -3.71
N TYR A 309 5.24 -1.49 -3.55
CA TYR A 309 5.98 -0.87 -4.65
C TYR A 309 7.20 -0.08 -4.18
N PHE A 310 8.21 -0.01 -5.06
CA PHE A 310 9.44 0.73 -4.81
C PHE A 310 9.61 1.88 -5.80
N THR A 311 9.91 3.06 -5.27
CA THR A 311 10.45 4.15 -6.07
C THR A 311 11.97 3.96 -6.20
N ILE A 312 12.41 3.59 -7.41
CA ILE A 312 13.83 3.33 -7.72
C ILE A 312 14.32 4.33 -8.78
N HIS A 313 15.34 5.10 -8.43
CA HIS A 313 15.90 6.18 -9.27
C HIS A 313 16.88 5.67 -10.34
N ALA A 314 16.60 4.54 -10.99
CA ALA A 314 17.48 3.94 -11.99
C ALA A 314 17.64 4.79 -13.29
N GLY A 315 16.84 5.85 -13.44
CA GLY A 315 16.95 6.82 -14.53
C GLY A 315 18.06 7.87 -14.36
N VAL A 316 18.62 8.03 -13.16
CA VAL A 316 19.70 9.00 -12.87
C VAL A 316 21.04 8.42 -13.34
N ARG A 317 21.34 8.58 -14.63
CA ARG A 317 22.58 8.08 -15.23
C ARG A 317 23.69 9.12 -15.12
N LEU A 318 24.94 8.67 -14.94
CA LEU A 318 26.13 9.53 -14.91
C LEU A 318 26.16 10.57 -16.04
N ARG A 319 25.86 10.13 -17.27
CA ARG A 319 25.82 10.99 -18.47
C ARG A 319 24.72 12.05 -18.47
N TYR A 320 23.78 12.04 -17.53
CA TYR A 320 22.70 13.04 -17.44
C TYR A 320 22.98 14.11 -16.39
N ILE A 321 23.95 13.92 -15.49
CA ILE A 321 24.20 14.84 -14.36
C ILE A 321 24.58 16.23 -14.88
N HIS A 322 25.43 16.33 -15.90
CA HIS A 322 25.85 17.63 -16.45
C HIS A 322 24.68 18.45 -17.03
N LEU A 323 23.58 17.81 -17.46
CA LEU A 323 22.40 18.49 -18.01
C LEU A 323 21.63 19.28 -16.93
N THR A 324 21.93 19.07 -15.65
CA THR A 324 21.28 19.78 -14.54
C THR A 324 22.07 20.99 -14.05
N ALA A 325 23.26 21.26 -14.61
CA ALA A 325 24.16 22.31 -14.13
C ALA A 325 23.56 23.72 -14.20
N ASP A 326 22.79 24.01 -15.27
CA ASP A 326 22.19 25.33 -15.50
C ASP A 326 20.76 25.46 -14.95
N ARG A 327 20.28 24.47 -14.20
CA ARG A 327 18.95 24.57 -13.55
C ARG A 327 19.02 25.53 -12.38
N VAL A 328 18.03 26.41 -12.28
CA VAL A 328 17.86 27.37 -11.16
C VAL A 328 17.90 26.67 -9.79
N THR A 329 17.31 25.48 -9.68
CA THR A 329 17.19 24.72 -8.41
C THR A 329 17.91 23.37 -8.42
N GLY A 330 18.71 23.08 -9.46
CA GLY A 330 19.48 21.83 -9.55
C GLY A 330 18.63 20.54 -9.53
N ILE A 331 19.06 19.57 -8.71
CA ILE A 331 18.37 18.30 -8.46
C ILE A 331 17.66 18.40 -7.11
N VAL A 332 16.33 18.38 -7.13
CA VAL A 332 15.48 18.52 -5.94
C VAL A 332 14.92 17.20 -5.42
N SER A 333 15.13 16.10 -6.15
CA SER A 333 14.78 14.76 -5.65
C SER A 333 15.81 14.36 -4.60
N ARG A 334 15.36 13.92 -3.42
CA ARG A 334 16.29 13.45 -2.38
C ARG A 334 17.00 12.15 -2.77
N GLY A 335 16.32 11.27 -3.48
CA GLY A 335 16.86 9.95 -3.84
C GLY A 335 17.66 9.94 -5.14
N GLY A 336 17.61 11.01 -5.95
CA GLY A 336 18.35 11.15 -7.20
C GLY A 336 19.47 12.15 -7.06
#